data_AF-A0AAD8USW9-F1
#
_entry.id   AF-A0AAD8USW9-F1
#
_cell.length_a   1.000
_cell.length_b   1.000
_cell.length_c   1.000
_cell.angle_alpha   90.00
_cell.angle_beta   90.00
_cell.angle_gamma   90.00
#
_symmetry.space_group_name_H-M   'P 1'
#
loop_
_entity.id
_entity.type
_entity.pdbx_description
1 polymer ?
#
loop_
_entity_poly.entity_id
_entity_poly.type
_entity_poly.pdbx_seq_one_letter_code
_entity_poly.pdbx_strand_id
1 'polypeptide(L)'
;MFFTYVVRPGEAPESRGPQFEPIWEFLMNYNLRAGFLLQALSFVILCVGVFNGGKDPLAMLTFFRALPENFGVTPFSLTLICHGGFIIGTLMIMAFIQMSEDDASIKQCRGYRAGTKFLLQATSLGAVAWCLSMTTFLGATYHFDASWMEEQIGDGSNWLIYFSSRVFDAFALMLYAGGCFFLETYHSEGTSETWGWLCGLAFMLAGTFEVLGLYVINSAFLFIVERLYTFTFGLALILGTMWAFMFEPVCHKYDVKLTQSALRNEYYKSRNAMAFYGPAIVDENGEVDIAAATDQVQQQLNSQMMAQ
;
A
#
# COMPACT_ATOMS: atom_id res chain seq x y z
N MET A 1 -30.24 -17.37 15.66
CA MET A 1 -29.81 -17.55 14.26
C MET A 1 -29.81 -16.17 13.63
N PHE A 2 -28.63 -15.62 13.28
CA PHE A 2 -28.55 -14.28 12.71
C PHE A 2 -28.96 -14.36 11.24
N PHE A 3 -30.10 -13.75 10.90
CA PHE A 3 -30.55 -13.57 9.53
C PHE A 3 -29.59 -12.63 8.79
N THR A 4 -28.80 -13.18 7.88
CA THR A 4 -28.12 -12.38 6.86
C THR A 4 -29.17 -11.94 5.84
N TYR A 5 -29.66 -10.71 6.00
CA TYR A 5 -30.47 -10.06 4.96
C TYR A 5 -29.62 -9.93 3.70
N VAL A 6 -30.02 -10.61 2.63
CA VAL A 6 -29.55 -10.31 1.28
C VAL A 6 -30.24 -9.01 0.87
N VAL A 7 -29.62 -7.89 1.23
CA VAL A 7 -30.08 -6.56 0.81
C VAL A 7 -29.93 -6.48 -0.70
N ARG A 8 -31.03 -6.23 -1.42
CA ARG A 8 -30.98 -5.99 -2.86
C ARG A 8 -30.12 -4.73 -3.12
N PRO A 9 -29.27 -4.72 -4.17
CA PRO A 9 -28.53 -3.51 -4.53
C PRO A 9 -29.54 -2.38 -4.81
N GLY A 10 -29.65 -1.42 -3.88
CA GLY A 10 -30.65 -0.34 -3.91
C GLY A 10 -31.44 -0.14 -2.60
N GLU A 11 -31.42 -1.10 -1.66
CA GLU A 11 -32.15 -1.00 -0.38
C GLU A 11 -31.24 -0.90 0.85
N ALA A 12 -29.91 -0.88 0.66
CA ALA A 12 -29.00 -0.60 1.76
C ALA A 12 -29.15 0.88 2.12
N PRO A 13 -29.47 1.25 3.38
CA PRO A 13 -29.51 2.66 3.78
C PRO A 13 -28.15 3.28 3.42
N GLU A 14 -28.17 4.21 2.47
CA GLU A 14 -26.99 4.85 1.88
C GLU A 14 -26.16 5.65 2.90
N SER A 15 -26.61 5.74 4.16
CA SER A 15 -26.10 6.66 5.16
C SER A 15 -25.34 6.03 6.34
N ARG A 16 -24.99 4.73 6.30
CA ARG A 16 -24.07 4.16 7.30
C ARG A 16 -22.61 4.47 6.97
N GLY A 17 -22.29 5.74 6.82
CA GLY A 17 -20.91 6.22 6.99
C GLY A 17 -20.63 6.41 8.49
N PRO A 18 -19.42 6.16 8.99
CA PRO A 18 -19.05 6.57 10.34
C PRO A 18 -19.24 8.09 10.49
N GLN A 19 -20.08 8.50 11.45
CA GLN A 19 -20.25 9.91 11.80
C GLN A 19 -19.10 10.31 12.73
N PHE A 20 -18.11 11.01 12.19
CA PHE A 20 -17.01 11.59 12.96
C PHE A 20 -17.36 13.01 13.41
N GLU A 21 -16.77 13.48 14.51
CA GLU A 21 -16.82 14.91 14.84
C GLU A 21 -16.06 15.72 13.77
N PRO A 22 -16.40 17.00 13.53
CA PRO A 22 -15.89 17.78 12.40
C PRO A 22 -14.35 17.87 12.30
N ILE A 23 -13.65 17.83 13.43
CA ILE A 23 -12.17 17.84 13.47
C ILE A 23 -11.62 16.51 12.94
N TRP A 24 -12.22 15.40 13.37
CA TRP A 24 -11.87 14.08 12.90
C TRP A 24 -12.25 13.93 11.43
N GLU A 25 -13.41 14.41 11.00
CA GLU A 25 -13.80 14.41 9.58
C GLU A 25 -12.81 15.20 8.70
N PHE A 26 -12.33 16.37 9.14
CA PHE A 26 -11.30 17.13 8.44
C PHE A 26 -9.96 16.38 8.36
N LEU A 27 -9.48 15.84 9.47
CA LEU A 27 -8.21 15.07 9.49
C LEU A 27 -8.33 13.80 8.64
N MET A 28 -9.50 13.19 8.66
CA MET A 28 -9.75 11.90 8.04
C MET A 28 -9.97 11.98 6.53
N ASN A 29 -10.52 13.08 6.03
CA ASN A 29 -10.84 13.27 4.61
C ASN A 29 -9.64 13.63 3.71
N TYR A 30 -8.45 13.81 4.26
CA TYR A 30 -7.28 14.31 3.52
C TYR A 30 -6.02 13.47 3.72
N ASN A 31 -6.20 12.27 4.23
CA ASN A 31 -5.14 11.37 4.66
C ASN A 31 -4.25 10.89 3.50
N LEU A 32 -4.83 10.56 2.34
CA LEU A 32 -4.06 10.03 1.21
C LEU A 32 -3.15 11.13 0.61
N ARG A 33 -3.73 12.29 0.29
CA ARG A 33 -2.99 13.40 -0.31
C ARG A 33 -1.99 14.03 0.66
N ALA A 34 -2.36 14.19 1.93
CA ALA A 34 -1.44 14.71 2.93
C ALA A 34 -0.30 13.73 3.20
N GLY A 35 -0.57 12.42 3.19
CA GLY A 35 0.44 11.38 3.35
C GLY A 35 1.48 11.40 2.24
N PHE A 36 1.07 11.33 0.97
CA PHE A 36 2.01 11.41 -0.16
C PHE A 36 2.72 12.77 -0.23
N LEU A 37 2.02 13.87 0.01
CA LEU A 37 2.63 15.20 0.03
C LEU A 37 3.71 15.30 1.11
N LEU A 38 3.45 14.79 2.31
CA LEU A 38 4.42 14.80 3.39
C LEU A 38 5.65 13.96 3.05
N GLN A 39 5.48 12.78 2.44
CA GLN A 39 6.60 11.97 1.97
C GLN A 39 7.40 12.69 0.87
N ALA A 40 6.73 13.30 -0.11
CA ALA A 40 7.38 14.05 -1.18
C ALA A 40 8.15 15.28 -0.66
N LEU A 41 7.56 16.06 0.24
CA LEU A 41 8.24 17.18 0.90
C LEU A 41 9.43 16.71 1.74
N SER A 42 9.27 15.62 2.49
CA SER A 42 10.37 15.04 3.29
C SER A 42 11.52 14.60 2.39
N PHE A 43 11.23 14.00 1.24
CA PHE A 43 12.23 13.64 0.24
C PHE A 43 12.97 14.85 -0.31
N VAL A 44 12.24 15.88 -0.76
CA VAL A 44 12.83 17.09 -1.33
C VAL A 44 13.71 17.81 -0.31
N ILE A 45 13.22 17.97 0.93
CA ILE A 45 13.98 18.58 2.03
C ILE A 45 15.24 17.77 2.32
N LEU A 46 15.16 16.44 2.29
CA LEU A 46 16.33 15.58 2.47
C LEU A 46 17.35 15.75 1.34
N CYS A 47 16.93 15.75 0.07
CA CYS A 47 17.80 16.02 -1.08
C CYS A 47 18.51 17.38 -0.95
N VAL A 48 17.77 18.44 -0.60
CA VAL A 48 18.32 19.78 -0.39
C VAL A 48 19.31 19.77 0.79
N GLY A 49 18.99 19.06 1.87
CA GLY A 49 19.88 18.88 3.02
C GLY A 49 21.20 18.18 2.67
N VAL A 50 21.15 17.16 1.81
CA VAL A 50 22.35 16.45 1.32
C VAL A 50 23.18 17.35 0.40
N PHE A 51 22.51 18.06 -0.51
CA PHE A 51 23.18 19.00 -1.42
C PHE A 51 23.88 20.14 -0.67
N ASN A 52 23.22 20.73 0.33
CA ASN A 52 23.80 21.79 1.16
C ASN A 52 25.00 21.30 1.99
N GLY A 53 25.05 20.01 2.30
CA GLY A 53 26.21 19.36 2.92
C GLY A 53 27.36 19.07 1.96
N GLY A 54 27.23 19.41 0.68
CA GLY A 54 28.28 19.24 -0.33
C GLY A 54 28.41 17.83 -0.91
N LYS A 55 27.40 16.96 -0.71
CA LYS A 55 27.35 15.60 -1.30
C LYS A 55 26.36 15.54 -2.46
N ASP A 56 26.49 14.52 -3.29
CA ASP A 56 25.58 14.28 -4.42
C ASP A 56 24.17 13.90 -3.88
N PRO A 57 23.12 14.72 -4.09
CA PRO A 57 21.77 14.42 -3.62
C PRO A 57 21.12 13.24 -4.35
N LEU A 58 21.71 12.77 -5.46
CA LEU A 58 21.24 11.60 -6.21
C LEU A 58 21.83 10.28 -5.69
N ALA A 59 22.69 10.32 -4.68
CA ALA A 59 23.33 9.15 -4.06
C ALA A 59 22.61 8.70 -2.76
N MET A 60 21.28 8.61 -2.79
CA MET A 60 20.48 8.41 -1.56
C MET A 60 20.71 7.06 -0.89
N LEU A 61 20.91 5.98 -1.65
CA LEU A 61 21.22 4.66 -1.06
C LEU A 61 22.51 4.71 -0.24
N THR A 62 23.54 5.36 -0.78
CA THR A 62 24.82 5.57 -0.09
C THR A 62 24.68 6.49 1.12
N PHE A 63 23.79 7.49 1.06
CA PHE A 63 23.45 8.34 2.19
C PHE A 63 22.74 7.55 3.31
N PHE A 64 21.74 6.73 2.98
CA PHE A 64 20.97 5.91 3.95
C PHE A 64 21.80 4.85 4.66
N ARG A 65 22.93 4.44 4.09
CA ARG A 65 23.91 3.59 4.76
C ARG A 65 24.55 4.24 5.99
N ALA A 66 24.44 5.57 6.13
CA ALA A 66 24.96 6.35 7.25
C ALA A 66 26.46 6.09 7.52
N LEU A 67 27.25 5.95 6.45
CA LEU A 67 28.70 5.79 6.54
C LEU A 67 29.34 6.99 7.25
N PRO A 68 30.49 6.81 7.95
CA PRO A 68 31.17 7.91 8.65
C PRO A 68 31.46 9.13 7.77
N GLU A 69 31.76 8.90 6.49
CA GLU A 69 32.02 9.97 5.50
C GLU A 69 30.78 10.79 5.11
N ASN A 70 29.59 10.24 5.35
CA ASN A 70 28.30 10.88 5.07
C ASN A 70 27.65 11.42 6.34
N PHE A 71 28.16 11.00 7.50
CA PHE A 71 27.72 11.48 8.80
C PHE A 71 28.17 12.93 9.01
N GLY A 72 27.24 13.81 9.41
CA GLY A 72 27.51 15.25 9.60
C GLY A 72 27.41 16.12 8.35
N VAL A 73 27.19 15.53 7.17
CA VAL A 73 26.92 16.26 5.91
C VAL A 73 25.62 17.05 6.02
N THR A 74 24.56 16.39 6.48
CA THR A 74 23.25 16.99 6.70
C THR A 74 23.01 17.13 8.20
N PRO A 75 22.44 18.26 8.68
CA PRO A 75 22.12 18.41 10.09
C PRO A 75 21.31 17.22 10.59
N PHE A 76 21.78 16.55 11.64
CA PHE A 76 21.17 15.31 12.13
C PHE A 76 19.68 15.46 12.44
N SER A 77 19.29 16.59 13.06
CA SER A 77 17.90 16.92 13.34
C SER A 77 17.05 17.01 12.07
N LEU A 78 17.61 17.51 10.95
CA LEU A 78 16.92 17.56 9.67
C LEU A 78 16.67 16.14 9.13
N THR A 79 17.69 15.28 9.19
CA THR A 79 17.58 13.88 8.77
C THR A 79 16.50 13.14 9.58
N LEU A 80 16.47 13.33 10.90
CA LEU A 80 15.43 12.74 11.77
C LEU A 80 14.03 13.27 11.44
N ILE A 81 13.89 14.58 11.22
CA ILE A 81 12.61 15.19 10.85
C ILE A 81 12.12 14.64 9.51
N CYS A 82 13.00 14.47 8.51
CA CYS A 82 12.62 13.92 7.22
C CYS A 82 12.18 12.45 7.34
N HIS A 83 12.91 11.62 8.10
CA HIS A 83 12.51 10.24 8.37
C HIS A 83 11.18 10.16 9.15
N GLY A 84 11.00 11.03 10.15
CA GLY A 84 9.73 11.19 10.85
C GLY A 84 8.58 11.59 9.93
N GLY A 85 8.84 12.47 8.97
CA GLY A 85 7.90 12.85 7.92
C GLY A 85 7.52 11.68 7.01
N PHE A 86 8.46 10.83 6.61
CA PHE A 86 8.15 9.60 5.88
C PHE A 86 7.29 8.63 6.70
N ILE A 87 7.59 8.45 7.99
CA ILE A 87 6.81 7.59 8.88
C ILE A 87 5.39 8.12 9.03
N ILE A 88 5.23 9.40 9.40
CA ILE A 88 3.91 10.03 9.57
C ILE A 88 3.15 9.98 8.25
N GLY A 89 3.78 10.31 7.12
CA GLY A 89 3.14 10.26 5.81
C GLY A 89 2.64 8.85 5.46
N THR A 90 3.43 7.82 5.78
CA THR A 90 3.03 6.41 5.61
C THR A 90 1.83 6.04 6.50
N LEU A 91 1.80 6.51 7.74
CA LEU A 91 0.68 6.28 8.66
C LEU A 91 -0.59 7.02 8.23
N MET A 92 -0.46 8.20 7.62
CA MET A 92 -1.61 8.91 7.04
C MET A 92 -2.20 8.13 5.86
N ILE A 93 -1.35 7.60 4.96
CA ILE A 93 -1.83 6.73 3.86
C ILE A 93 -2.51 5.48 4.45
N MET A 94 -1.96 4.89 5.52
CA MET A 94 -2.59 3.76 6.19
C MET A 94 -3.95 4.11 6.80
N ALA A 95 -4.09 5.32 7.37
CA ALA A 95 -5.35 5.80 7.92
C ALA A 95 -6.44 5.96 6.84
N PHE A 96 -6.08 6.41 5.63
CA PHE A 96 -7.00 6.44 4.48
C PHE A 96 -7.57 5.05 4.16
N ILE A 97 -6.77 3.99 4.29
CA ILE A 97 -7.20 2.62 4.00
C ILE A 97 -8.21 2.13 5.04
N GLN A 98 -7.97 2.39 6.32
CA GLN A 98 -8.90 1.97 7.39
C GLN A 98 -10.30 2.54 7.22
N MET A 99 -10.43 3.66 6.51
CA MET A 99 -11.72 4.24 6.14
C MET A 99 -12.28 3.69 4.83
N SER A 100 -11.41 3.36 3.89
CA SER A 100 -11.77 2.77 2.60
C SER A 100 -12.12 1.29 2.70
N GLU A 101 -11.60 0.59 3.71
CA GLU A 101 -11.74 -0.85 3.91
C GLU A 101 -12.96 -1.16 4.79
N ASP A 102 -14.16 -0.96 4.25
CA ASP A 102 -15.34 -1.69 4.75
C ASP A 102 -15.32 -3.08 4.10
N ASP A 103 -14.51 -3.99 4.67
CA ASP A 103 -14.25 -5.35 4.16
C ASP A 103 -15.55 -6.19 4.03
N ALA A 104 -16.64 -5.76 4.69
CA ALA A 104 -17.98 -6.35 4.62
C ALA A 104 -18.88 -5.73 3.53
N SER A 105 -18.45 -4.64 2.89
CA SER A 105 -19.27 -3.94 1.90
C SER A 105 -19.28 -4.68 0.56
N ILE A 106 -20.42 -5.31 0.27
CA ILE A 106 -20.77 -5.88 -1.05
C ILE A 106 -20.62 -4.84 -2.19
N LYS A 107 -20.55 -3.54 -1.86
CA LYS A 107 -20.44 -2.45 -2.84
C LYS A 107 -19.08 -2.43 -3.57
N GLN A 108 -18.01 -2.96 -2.98
CA GLN A 108 -16.67 -2.87 -3.57
C GLN A 108 -16.33 -4.05 -4.48
N CYS A 109 -15.77 -3.76 -5.66
CA CYS A 109 -15.32 -4.82 -6.55
C CYS A 109 -14.04 -5.51 -6.01
N ARG A 110 -13.79 -6.75 -6.45
CA ARG A 110 -12.62 -7.53 -5.98
C ARG A 110 -11.28 -6.86 -6.26
N GLY A 111 -11.14 -6.21 -7.42
CA GLY A 111 -9.90 -5.51 -7.78
C GLY A 111 -9.64 -4.30 -6.89
N TYR A 112 -10.67 -3.51 -6.56
CA TYR A 112 -10.55 -2.40 -5.62
C TYR A 112 -10.12 -2.87 -4.23
N ARG A 113 -10.73 -3.95 -3.72
CA ARG A 113 -10.31 -4.60 -2.46
C ARG A 113 -8.90 -5.19 -2.49
N ALA A 114 -8.45 -5.66 -3.65
CA ALA A 114 -7.05 -6.06 -3.80
C ALA A 114 -6.14 -4.83 -3.68
N GLY A 115 -6.52 -3.70 -4.29
CA GLY A 115 -5.81 -2.43 -4.20
C GLY A 115 -5.68 -1.89 -2.78
N THR A 116 -6.75 -1.92 -1.98
CA THR A 116 -6.69 -1.52 -0.55
C THR A 116 -5.73 -2.42 0.23
N LYS A 117 -5.74 -3.74 -0.01
CA LYS A 117 -4.82 -4.70 0.64
C LYS A 117 -3.37 -4.52 0.22
N PHE A 118 -3.13 -4.24 -1.06
CA PHE A 118 -1.79 -3.89 -1.54
C PHE A 118 -1.27 -2.63 -0.86
N LEU A 119 -2.10 -1.58 -0.76
CA LEU A 119 -1.73 -0.34 -0.10
C LEU A 119 -1.53 -0.54 1.42
N LEU A 120 -2.29 -1.44 2.05
CA LEU A 120 -2.16 -1.74 3.48
C LEU A 120 -0.83 -2.43 3.76
N GLN A 121 -0.48 -3.40 2.92
CA GLN A 121 0.80 -4.09 3.03
C GLN A 121 1.98 -3.20 2.64
N ALA A 122 1.79 -2.29 1.68
CA ALA A 122 2.81 -1.30 1.32
C ALA A 122 3.10 -0.36 2.48
N THR A 123 2.06 0.18 3.12
CA THR A 123 2.21 1.11 4.25
C THR A 123 2.74 0.42 5.51
N SER A 124 2.39 -0.85 5.76
CA SER A 124 2.93 -1.60 6.90
C SER A 124 4.43 -1.88 6.75
N LEU A 125 4.85 -2.36 5.58
CA LEU A 125 6.27 -2.57 5.28
C LEU A 125 7.05 -1.26 5.22
N GLY A 126 6.46 -0.21 4.63
CA GLY A 126 7.06 1.12 4.57
C GLY A 126 7.28 1.72 5.96
N ALA A 127 6.31 1.61 6.87
CA ALA A 127 6.45 2.12 8.23
C ALA A 127 7.62 1.42 8.97
N VAL A 128 7.73 0.10 8.84
CA VAL A 128 8.85 -0.66 9.40
C VAL A 128 10.18 -0.25 8.74
N ALA A 129 10.21 -0.12 7.42
CA ALA A 129 11.40 0.26 6.65
C ALA A 129 11.95 1.62 7.08
N TRP A 130 11.09 2.64 7.20
CA TRP A 130 11.48 3.99 7.61
C TRP A 130 11.88 4.07 9.10
N CYS A 131 11.25 3.30 9.98
CA CYS A 131 11.68 3.16 11.37
C CYS A 131 13.08 2.55 11.48
N LEU A 132 13.36 1.48 10.71
CA LEU A 132 14.70 0.87 10.66
C LEU A 132 15.73 1.83 10.06
N SER A 133 15.37 2.59 9.02
CA SER A 133 16.24 3.63 8.45
C SER A 133 16.53 4.75 9.45
N MET A 134 15.55 5.18 10.23
CA MET A 134 15.79 6.14 11.31
C MET A 134 16.74 5.56 12.37
N THR A 135 16.61 4.26 12.66
CA THR A 135 17.47 3.55 13.60
C THR A 135 18.91 3.44 13.12
N THR A 136 19.18 3.27 11.81
CA THR A 136 20.56 3.27 11.29
C THR A 136 21.26 4.62 11.50
N PHE A 137 20.57 5.75 11.30
CA PHE A 137 21.13 7.07 11.57
C PHE A 137 21.31 7.35 13.08
N LEU A 138 20.36 6.92 13.91
CA LEU A 138 20.51 7.01 15.38
C LEU A 138 21.70 6.16 15.85
N GLY A 139 21.84 4.94 15.34
CA GLY A 139 22.97 4.06 15.61
C GLY A 139 24.30 4.67 15.19
N ALA A 140 24.37 5.31 14.02
CA ALA A 140 25.57 6.02 13.57
C ALA A 140 25.94 7.23 14.46
N THR A 141 24.96 7.86 15.12
CA THR A 141 25.17 9.08 15.94
C THR A 141 25.67 8.78 17.35
N TYR A 142 25.16 7.73 17.98
CA TYR A 142 25.46 7.44 19.39
C TYR A 142 26.79 6.70 19.60
N HIS A 143 27.66 6.63 18.58
CA HIS A 143 28.91 5.89 18.60
C HIS A 143 28.73 4.43 19.06
N PHE A 144 28.55 3.54 18.09
CA PHE A 144 29.00 2.16 18.22
C PHE A 144 30.55 2.04 18.32
N ASP A 145 31.31 3.14 18.56
CA ASP A 145 32.75 3.10 18.89
C ASP A 145 33.04 2.64 20.33
N ALA A 146 32.00 2.27 21.09
CA ALA A 146 32.24 1.63 22.35
C ALA A 146 32.66 0.17 22.05
N SER A 147 33.94 -0.14 22.26
CA SER A 147 34.57 -1.44 22.01
C SER A 147 33.75 -2.66 22.47
N TRP A 148 32.87 -2.47 23.47
CA TRP A 148 31.95 -3.49 23.99
C TRP A 148 30.80 -3.87 23.04
N MET A 149 30.32 -2.96 22.17
CA MET A 149 29.31 -3.31 21.16
C MET A 149 29.91 -3.98 19.94
N GLU A 150 31.12 -3.61 19.51
CA GLU A 150 31.88 -4.40 18.52
C GLU A 150 32.10 -5.84 19.03
N GLU A 151 32.38 -6.01 20.33
CA GLU A 151 32.61 -7.31 20.97
C GLU A 151 31.33 -8.17 21.13
N GLN A 152 30.16 -7.54 21.31
CA GLN A 152 28.87 -8.25 21.49
C GLN A 152 28.07 -8.45 20.20
N ILE A 153 28.14 -7.49 19.28
CA ILE A 153 27.23 -7.40 18.13
C ILE A 153 27.97 -7.63 16.80
N GLY A 154 29.30 -7.51 16.79
CA GLY A 154 30.15 -7.71 15.62
C GLY A 154 30.08 -6.55 14.62
N ASP A 155 31.14 -6.42 13.84
CA ASP A 155 31.22 -5.54 12.67
C ASP A 155 30.17 -5.99 11.63
N GLY A 156 28.94 -5.46 11.68
CA GLY A 156 27.86 -5.87 10.76
C GLY A 156 26.41 -5.64 11.16
N SER A 157 26.07 -5.26 12.40
CA SER A 157 24.65 -5.06 12.78
C SER A 157 24.00 -3.84 12.15
N ASN A 158 24.70 -2.70 12.09
CA ASN A 158 24.20 -1.50 11.43
C ASN A 158 23.98 -1.77 9.92
N TRP A 159 24.85 -2.61 9.33
CA TRP A 159 24.68 -3.11 7.98
C TRP A 159 23.41 -3.97 7.83
N LEU A 160 23.14 -4.87 8.77
CA LEU A 160 21.95 -5.74 8.73
C LEU A 160 20.65 -4.94 8.88
N ILE A 161 20.64 -3.92 9.76
CA ILE A 161 19.50 -3.00 9.92
C ILE A 161 19.28 -2.19 8.64
N TYR A 162 20.34 -1.64 8.05
CA TYR A 162 20.29 -0.94 6.77
C TYR A 162 19.74 -1.85 5.66
N PHE A 163 20.33 -3.03 5.49
CA PHE A 163 19.93 -3.98 4.45
C PHE A 163 18.46 -4.37 4.60
N SER A 164 18.02 -4.70 5.81
CA SER A 164 16.63 -5.07 6.10
C SER A 164 15.67 -3.90 5.85
N SER A 165 16.06 -2.68 6.24
CA SER A 165 15.30 -1.45 5.95
C SER A 165 15.05 -1.29 4.46
N ARG A 166 16.11 -1.35 3.64
CA ARG A 166 16.00 -1.16 2.18
C ARG A 166 15.26 -2.29 1.48
N VAL A 167 15.38 -3.54 1.96
CA VAL A 167 14.59 -4.66 1.44
C VAL A 167 13.10 -4.44 1.70
N PHE A 168 12.72 -4.05 2.92
CA PHE A 168 11.33 -3.75 3.23
C PHE A 168 10.80 -2.54 2.46
N ASP A 169 11.61 -1.50 2.29
CA ASP A 169 11.25 -0.32 1.48
C ASP A 169 11.02 -0.72 0.01
N ALA A 170 11.92 -1.49 -0.57
CA ALA A 170 11.79 -1.95 -1.95
C ALA A 170 10.51 -2.77 -2.19
N PHE A 171 10.18 -3.69 -1.28
CA PHE A 171 8.91 -4.43 -1.34
C PHE A 171 7.71 -3.51 -1.11
N ALA A 172 7.81 -2.54 -0.19
CA ALA A 172 6.77 -1.54 0.00
C ALA A 172 6.50 -0.75 -1.28
N LEU A 173 7.54 -0.30 -1.99
CA LEU A 173 7.43 0.40 -3.27
C LEU A 173 6.75 -0.47 -4.34
N MET A 174 7.13 -1.74 -4.46
CA MET A 174 6.46 -2.67 -5.39
C MET A 174 4.98 -2.86 -5.05
N LEU A 175 4.62 -2.84 -3.76
CA LEU A 175 3.22 -2.95 -3.33
C LEU A 175 2.45 -1.63 -3.50
N TYR A 176 3.10 -0.47 -3.33
CA TYR A 176 2.53 0.84 -3.69
C TYR A 176 2.16 0.89 -5.17
N ALA A 177 2.99 0.29 -6.04
CA ALA A 177 2.68 0.16 -7.46
C ALA A 177 1.36 -0.59 -7.69
N GLY A 178 1.21 -1.75 -7.04
CA GLY A 178 -0.04 -2.52 -7.07
C GLY A 178 -1.21 -1.75 -6.49
N GLY A 179 -1.04 -1.11 -5.35
CA GLY A 179 -2.07 -0.32 -4.67
C GLY A 179 -2.62 0.80 -5.55
N CYS A 180 -1.75 1.64 -6.11
CA CYS A 180 -2.16 2.74 -6.98
C CYS A 180 -2.85 2.22 -8.25
N PHE A 181 -2.29 1.19 -8.89
CA PHE A 181 -2.84 0.61 -10.10
C PHE A 181 -4.24 0.01 -9.89
N PHE A 182 -4.39 -0.84 -8.86
CA PHE A 182 -5.66 -1.52 -8.59
C PHE A 182 -6.72 -0.54 -8.09
N LEU A 183 -6.38 0.42 -7.23
CA LEU A 183 -7.35 1.42 -6.77
C LEU A 183 -7.86 2.27 -7.93
N GLU A 184 -6.98 2.74 -8.81
CA GLU A 184 -7.38 3.57 -9.96
C GLU A 184 -8.19 2.79 -10.99
N THR A 185 -7.68 1.64 -11.45
CA THR A 185 -8.27 0.87 -12.55
C THR A 185 -9.63 0.27 -12.19
N TYR A 186 -9.85 0.01 -10.90
CA TYR A 186 -11.06 -0.62 -10.41
C TYR A 186 -12.01 0.35 -9.69
N HIS A 187 -11.71 1.65 -9.69
CA HIS A 187 -12.64 2.70 -9.29
C HIS A 187 -13.51 3.08 -10.50
N SER A 188 -14.85 2.97 -10.37
CA SER A 188 -15.79 3.14 -11.50
C SER A 188 -15.75 4.50 -12.17
N GLU A 189 -15.48 5.55 -11.38
CA GLU A 189 -15.38 6.94 -11.84
C GLU A 189 -13.93 7.43 -11.78
N GLY A 190 -12.95 6.51 -11.73
CA GLY A 190 -11.52 6.82 -11.54
C GLY A 190 -11.05 8.00 -12.40
N THR A 191 -10.03 8.71 -11.93
CA THR A 191 -9.50 9.91 -12.60
C THR A 191 -9.09 9.63 -14.04
N SER A 192 -8.29 8.58 -14.26
CA SER A 192 -7.91 8.00 -15.53
C SER A 192 -7.04 6.77 -15.26
N GLU A 193 -7.30 5.65 -15.95
CA GLU A 193 -6.46 4.44 -15.85
C GLU A 193 -4.97 4.73 -16.13
N THR A 194 -4.68 5.76 -16.92
CA THR A 194 -3.29 6.20 -17.19
C THR A 194 -2.54 6.59 -15.92
N TRP A 195 -3.19 7.19 -14.93
CA TRP A 195 -2.55 7.52 -13.65
C TRP A 195 -2.15 6.27 -12.87
N GLY A 196 -3.01 5.24 -12.88
CA GLY A 196 -2.72 3.94 -12.27
C GLY A 196 -1.47 3.30 -12.88
N TRP A 197 -1.35 3.33 -14.21
CA TRP A 197 -0.16 2.84 -14.91
C TRP A 197 1.09 3.70 -14.65
N LEU A 198 0.97 5.03 -14.65
CA LEU A 198 2.10 5.93 -14.41
C LEU A 198 2.66 5.77 -12.99
N CYS A 199 1.80 5.81 -11.97
CA CYS A 199 2.20 5.57 -10.58
C CYS A 199 2.72 4.15 -10.41
N GLY A 200 2.03 3.15 -10.98
CA GLY A 200 2.44 1.74 -10.95
C GLY A 200 3.86 1.54 -11.49
N LEU A 201 4.14 2.04 -12.70
CA LEU A 201 5.46 1.92 -13.32
C LEU A 201 6.54 2.66 -12.51
N ALA A 202 6.27 3.88 -12.04
CA ALA A 202 7.25 4.66 -11.29
C ALA A 202 7.63 3.97 -9.96
N PHE A 203 6.65 3.53 -9.17
CA PHE A 203 6.88 2.81 -7.93
C PHE A 203 7.55 1.44 -8.15
N MET A 204 7.14 0.72 -9.20
CA MET A 204 7.74 -0.58 -9.53
C MET A 204 9.21 -0.42 -9.95
N LEU A 205 9.54 0.59 -10.75
CA LEU A 205 10.91 0.90 -11.14
C LEU A 205 11.76 1.33 -9.94
N ALA A 206 11.23 2.16 -9.04
CA ALA A 206 11.91 2.55 -7.80
C ALA A 206 12.26 1.34 -6.94
N GLY A 207 11.29 0.46 -6.64
CA GLY A 207 11.54 -0.76 -5.88
C GLY A 207 12.54 -1.70 -6.57
N THR A 208 12.47 -1.81 -7.90
CA THR A 208 13.40 -2.65 -8.68
C THR A 208 14.83 -2.11 -8.62
N PHE A 209 15.03 -0.79 -8.80
CA PHE A 209 16.35 -0.19 -8.69
C PHE A 209 16.91 -0.24 -7.27
N GLU A 210 16.07 -0.22 -6.24
CA GLU A 210 16.51 -0.42 -4.86
C GLU A 210 17.07 -1.83 -4.64
N VAL A 211 16.34 -2.87 -5.07
CA VAL A 211 16.81 -4.26 -4.99
C VAL A 211 18.11 -4.44 -5.79
N LEU A 212 18.17 -3.88 -7.00
CA LEU A 212 19.41 -3.91 -7.80
C LEU A 212 20.55 -3.18 -7.09
N GLY A 213 20.29 -2.03 -6.47
CA GLY A 213 21.28 -1.26 -5.72
C GLY A 213 21.87 -2.05 -4.55
N LEU A 214 21.03 -2.81 -3.84
CA LEU A 214 21.48 -3.73 -2.79
C LEU A 214 22.34 -4.86 -3.34
N TYR A 215 21.97 -5.43 -4.49
CA TYR A 215 22.75 -6.48 -5.15
C TYR A 215 24.13 -5.99 -5.61
N VAL A 216 24.22 -4.76 -6.13
CA VAL A 216 25.45 -4.21 -6.72
C VAL A 216 26.26 -3.32 -5.78
N ILE A 217 25.98 -3.35 -4.47
CA ILE A 217 26.41 -2.33 -3.51
C ILE A 217 27.93 -2.15 -3.36
N ASN A 218 28.73 -3.18 -3.64
CA ASN A 218 30.20 -3.11 -3.56
C ASN A 218 30.85 -3.01 -4.95
N SER A 219 30.09 -2.62 -5.98
CA SER A 219 30.57 -2.50 -7.35
C SER A 219 30.53 -1.06 -7.83
N ALA A 220 31.35 -0.74 -8.84
CA ALA A 220 31.32 0.57 -9.50
C ALA A 220 29.96 0.87 -10.18
N PHE A 221 29.14 -0.15 -10.43
CA PHE A 221 27.82 0.01 -11.03
C PHE A 221 26.79 0.65 -10.08
N LEU A 222 27.03 0.62 -8.76
CA LEU A 222 26.16 1.25 -7.76
C LEU A 222 25.91 2.72 -8.08
N PHE A 223 26.94 3.45 -8.52
CA PHE A 223 26.86 4.87 -8.87
C PHE A 223 25.78 5.20 -9.90
N ILE A 224 25.52 4.30 -10.85
CA ILE A 224 24.46 4.48 -11.85
C ILE A 224 23.11 4.10 -11.24
N VAL A 225 23.05 2.97 -10.53
CA VAL A 225 21.81 2.43 -9.97
C VAL A 225 21.23 3.33 -8.88
N GLU A 226 22.05 3.89 -7.99
CA GLU A 226 21.58 4.76 -6.91
C GLU A 226 20.94 6.05 -7.44
N ARG A 227 21.45 6.57 -8.57
CA ARG A 227 20.87 7.75 -9.22
C ARG A 227 19.57 7.43 -9.91
N LEU A 228 19.51 6.28 -10.58
CA LEU A 228 18.26 5.79 -11.18
C LEU A 228 17.20 5.58 -10.08
N TYR A 229 17.56 4.94 -8.97
CA TYR A 229 16.70 4.79 -7.80
C TYR A 229 16.23 6.15 -7.27
N THR A 230 17.16 7.08 -6.99
CA THR A 230 16.80 8.37 -6.39
C THR A 230 15.87 9.17 -7.31
N PHE A 231 16.14 9.14 -8.61
CA PHE A 231 15.28 9.77 -9.61
C PHE A 231 13.89 9.12 -9.69
N THR A 232 13.82 7.79 -9.81
CA THR A 232 12.53 7.09 -9.93
C THR A 232 11.72 7.13 -8.64
N PHE A 233 12.38 7.10 -7.47
CA PHE A 233 11.74 7.27 -6.17
C PHE A 233 11.14 8.67 -6.02
N GLY A 234 11.90 9.71 -6.35
CA GLY A 234 11.39 11.09 -6.38
C GLY A 234 10.22 11.26 -7.36
N LEU A 235 10.34 10.70 -8.57
CA LEU A 235 9.26 10.70 -9.56
C LEU A 235 8.02 9.97 -9.06
N ALA A 236 8.18 8.81 -8.41
CA ALA A 236 7.08 8.04 -7.86
C ALA A 236 6.34 8.81 -6.75
N LEU A 237 7.06 9.50 -5.86
CA LEU A 237 6.44 10.35 -4.84
C LEU A 237 5.70 11.55 -5.44
N ILE A 238 6.26 12.20 -6.46
CA ILE A 238 5.59 13.33 -7.14
C ILE A 238 4.32 12.85 -7.86
N LEU A 239 4.42 11.77 -8.64
CA LEU A 239 3.27 11.19 -9.34
C LEU A 239 2.21 10.68 -8.36
N GLY A 240 2.62 9.99 -7.30
CA GLY A 240 1.74 9.53 -6.22
C GLY A 240 1.05 10.69 -5.52
N THR A 241 1.74 11.80 -5.28
CA THR A 241 1.14 13.03 -4.74
C THR A 241 0.11 13.59 -5.69
N MET A 242 0.46 13.81 -6.97
CA MET A 242 -0.48 14.32 -7.97
C MET A 242 -1.73 13.42 -8.06
N TRP A 243 -1.52 12.11 -8.20
CA TRP A 243 -2.57 11.11 -8.21
C TRP A 243 -3.46 11.20 -6.98
N ALA A 244 -2.90 11.24 -5.77
CA ALA A 244 -3.68 11.35 -4.53
C ALA A 244 -4.54 12.62 -4.48
N PHE A 245 -4.03 13.75 -4.96
CA PHE A 245 -4.80 15.01 -5.04
C PHE A 245 -6.00 14.93 -5.98
N MET A 246 -5.95 14.07 -7.01
CA MET A 246 -7.07 13.87 -7.94
C MET A 246 -7.98 12.72 -7.50
N PHE A 247 -7.40 11.62 -7.03
CA PHE A 247 -8.09 10.37 -6.70
C PHE A 247 -8.86 10.45 -5.39
N GLU A 248 -8.28 10.99 -4.32
CA GLU A 248 -8.93 11.04 -3.00
C GLU A 248 -10.27 11.82 -3.03
N PRO A 249 -10.37 13.01 -3.67
CA PRO A 249 -11.67 13.69 -3.82
C PRO A 249 -12.70 12.90 -4.64
N VAL A 250 -12.24 12.17 -5.66
CA VAL A 250 -13.11 11.33 -6.51
C VAL A 250 -13.64 10.15 -5.69
N CYS A 251 -12.78 9.52 -4.88
CA CYS A 251 -13.13 8.44 -3.98
C CYS A 251 -14.13 8.86 -2.90
N HIS A 252 -14.04 10.10 -2.39
CA HIS A 252 -15.01 10.62 -1.42
C HIS A 252 -16.34 11.05 -2.05
N LYS A 253 -16.32 11.51 -3.30
CA LYS A 253 -17.51 12.00 -3.99
C LYS A 253 -18.35 10.87 -4.58
N TYR A 254 -17.71 9.80 -5.04
CA TYR A 254 -18.38 8.72 -5.74
C TYR A 254 -18.10 7.39 -5.05
N ASP A 255 -19.17 6.71 -4.64
CA ASP A 255 -19.09 5.31 -4.23
C ASP A 255 -18.57 4.45 -5.39
N VAL A 256 -17.79 3.41 -5.07
CA VAL A 256 -17.34 2.41 -6.04
C VAL A 256 -18.56 1.69 -6.60
N LYS A 257 -18.99 2.04 -7.82
CA LYS A 257 -20.15 1.40 -8.47
C LYS A 257 -19.70 0.11 -9.15
N LEU A 258 -20.40 -0.98 -8.87
CA LEU A 258 -20.20 -2.28 -9.54
C LEU A 258 -20.52 -2.26 -11.06
N THR A 259 -20.88 -1.11 -11.63
CA THR A 259 -21.39 -1.00 -13.00
C THR A 259 -20.29 -0.87 -14.06
N GLN A 260 -19.03 -0.60 -13.70
CA GLN A 260 -18.03 -0.10 -14.66
C GLN A 260 -16.58 -0.61 -14.49
N SER A 261 -16.36 -1.84 -14.03
CA SER A 261 -15.09 -2.53 -14.32
C SER A 261 -15.36 -3.73 -15.23
N ALA A 262 -14.32 -4.27 -15.90
CA ALA A 262 -14.37 -5.39 -16.86
C ALA A 262 -14.99 -6.72 -16.35
N LEU A 263 -15.66 -6.67 -15.19
CA LEU A 263 -16.28 -7.72 -14.41
C LEU A 263 -17.82 -7.60 -14.31
N ARG A 264 -18.51 -7.03 -15.30
CA ARG A 264 -19.90 -7.47 -15.58
C ARG A 264 -19.95 -9.02 -15.65
N ASN A 265 -18.83 -9.63 -16.04
CA ASN A 265 -18.59 -11.07 -16.07
C ASN A 265 -18.57 -11.76 -14.67
N GLU A 266 -18.13 -11.10 -13.59
CA GLU A 266 -18.09 -11.76 -12.26
C GLU A 266 -19.37 -11.64 -11.43
N TYR A 267 -20.16 -10.59 -11.65
CA TYR A 267 -21.55 -10.59 -11.17
C TYR A 267 -22.33 -11.75 -11.79
N TYR A 268 -22.13 -12.04 -13.09
CA TYR A 268 -22.72 -13.23 -13.70
C TYR A 268 -22.09 -14.54 -13.19
N LYS A 269 -20.78 -14.60 -12.89
CA LYS A 269 -20.18 -15.78 -12.25
C LYS A 269 -20.68 -16.03 -10.83
N SER A 270 -20.91 -15.01 -10.01
CA SER A 270 -21.47 -15.18 -8.67
C SER A 270 -22.98 -15.47 -8.69
N ARG A 271 -23.72 -14.88 -9.64
CA ARG A 271 -25.13 -15.21 -9.88
C ARG A 271 -25.28 -16.62 -10.44
N ASN A 272 -24.34 -17.10 -11.27
CA ASN A 272 -24.31 -18.48 -11.73
C ASN A 272 -23.86 -19.43 -10.61
N ALA A 273 -22.91 -19.04 -9.75
CA ALA A 273 -22.54 -19.79 -8.54
C ALA A 273 -23.73 -19.94 -7.57
N MET A 274 -24.51 -18.88 -7.39
CA MET A 274 -25.77 -18.93 -6.63
C MET A 274 -26.93 -19.56 -7.40
N ALA A 275 -26.83 -19.77 -8.71
CA ALA A 275 -27.79 -20.58 -9.47
C ALA A 275 -27.50 -22.08 -9.38
N PHE A 276 -26.28 -22.48 -8.96
CA PHE A 276 -25.98 -23.88 -8.59
C PHE A 276 -26.58 -24.27 -7.24
N TYR A 277 -26.83 -23.31 -6.36
CA TYR A 277 -27.70 -23.48 -5.21
C TYR A 277 -29.11 -23.13 -5.67
N GLY A 278 -29.86 -24.12 -6.17
CA GLY A 278 -31.26 -23.93 -6.55
C GLY A 278 -32.08 -23.25 -5.44
N PRO A 279 -33.32 -22.79 -5.74
CA PRO A 279 -34.17 -22.18 -4.73
C PRO A 279 -34.24 -23.08 -3.48
N ALA A 280 -34.17 -22.48 -2.29
CA ALA A 280 -34.19 -23.24 -1.04
C ALA A 280 -35.40 -24.17 -1.04
N ILE A 281 -35.16 -25.48 -0.84
CA ILE A 281 -36.25 -26.44 -0.68
C ILE A 281 -36.87 -26.17 0.69
N VAL A 282 -38.10 -25.68 0.66
CA VAL A 282 -38.90 -25.40 1.85
C VAL A 282 -40.00 -26.44 1.95
N ASP A 283 -40.24 -26.91 3.17
CA ASP A 283 -41.39 -27.75 3.50
C ASP A 283 -42.70 -26.95 3.32
N GLU A 284 -43.86 -27.62 3.36
CA GLU A 284 -45.19 -26.99 3.22
C GLU A 284 -45.45 -25.88 4.26
N ASN A 285 -44.67 -25.86 5.35
CA ASN A 285 -44.71 -24.87 6.42
C ASN A 285 -43.73 -23.70 6.23
N GLY A 286 -42.94 -23.68 5.14
CA GLY A 286 -41.99 -22.61 4.84
C GLY A 286 -40.65 -22.68 5.59
N GLU A 287 -40.38 -23.78 6.29
CA GLU A 287 -39.09 -24.05 6.93
C GLU A 287 -38.15 -24.80 5.97
N VAL A 288 -36.84 -24.55 6.08
CA VAL A 288 -35.84 -25.12 5.16
C VAL A 288 -35.70 -26.62 5.44
N ASP A 289 -36.04 -27.46 4.46
CA ASP A 289 -35.88 -28.91 4.55
C ASP A 289 -34.43 -29.29 4.21
N ILE A 290 -33.64 -29.45 5.26
CA ILE A 290 -32.21 -29.77 5.19
C ILE A 290 -32.00 -31.18 4.60
N ALA A 291 -32.94 -32.11 4.79
CA ALA A 291 -32.82 -33.47 4.29
C ALA A 291 -33.00 -33.51 2.75
N ALA A 292 -34.07 -32.89 2.26
CA ALA A 292 -34.33 -32.79 0.83
C ALA A 292 -33.26 -31.96 0.08
N ALA A 293 -32.73 -30.90 0.71
CA ALA A 293 -31.67 -30.09 0.13
C ALA A 293 -30.35 -30.87 -0.01
N THR A 294 -30.05 -31.77 0.94
CA THR A 294 -28.85 -32.61 0.90
C THR A 294 -28.94 -33.66 -0.22
N ASP A 295 -30.12 -34.24 -0.44
CA ASP A 295 -30.36 -35.21 -1.52
C ASP A 295 -30.24 -34.59 -2.92
N GLN A 296 -30.70 -33.35 -3.11
CA GLN A 296 -30.58 -32.63 -4.38
C GLN A 296 -29.11 -32.33 -4.74
N VAL A 297 -28.30 -31.92 -3.75
CA VAL A 297 -26.87 -31.67 -3.93
C VAL A 297 -26.13 -32.98 -4.26
N GLN A 298 -26.48 -34.07 -3.58
CA GLN A 298 -25.89 -35.40 -3.84
C GLN A 298 -26.23 -35.91 -5.25
N GLN A 299 -27.47 -35.70 -5.72
CA GLN A 299 -27.89 -36.07 -7.08
C GLN A 299 -27.21 -35.21 -8.16
N GLN A 300 -27.03 -33.92 -7.92
CA GLN A 300 -26.29 -33.05 -8.85
C GLN A 300 -24.81 -33.40 -8.92
N LEU A 301 -24.16 -33.72 -7.79
CA LEU A 301 -22.77 -34.22 -7.78
C LEU A 301 -22.63 -35.54 -8.54
N ASN A 302 -23.54 -36.48 -8.32
CA ASN A 302 -23.52 -37.78 -9.00
C ASN A 302 -23.76 -37.67 -10.50
N SER A 303 -24.63 -36.74 -10.95
CA SER A 303 -24.85 -36.49 -12.38
C SER A 303 -23.66 -35.82 -13.06
N GLN A 304 -22.89 -34.99 -12.35
CA GLN A 304 -21.65 -34.39 -12.87
C GLN A 304 -20.50 -35.42 -12.93
N MET A 305 -20.41 -36.33 -11.97
CA MET A 305 -19.43 -37.43 -12.02
C MET A 305 -19.68 -38.45 -13.13
N MET A 306 -20.92 -38.59 -13.62
CA MET A 306 -21.25 -39.43 -14.77
C MET A 306 -21.11 -38.72 -16.13
N ALA A 307 -20.84 -37.41 -16.14
CA ALA A 307 -20.67 -36.59 -17.35
C ALA A 307 -19.21 -36.26 -17.67
N GLN A 308 -18.25 -36.76 -16.88
CA GLN A 308 -16.81 -36.83 -17.21
C GLN A 308 -16.46 -38.24 -17.70
#